data_AF-A0A840FXJ6-F1
#
_entry.id   AF-A0A840FXJ6-F1
#
_cell.length_a   1.000
_cell.length_b   1.000
_cell.length_c   1.000
_cell.angle_alpha   90.00
_cell.angle_beta   90.00
_cell.angle_gamma   90.00
#
_symmetry.space_group_name_H-M   'P 1'
#
loop_
_entity.id
_entity.type
_entity.pdbx_description
1 polymer ?
#
loop_
_entity_poly.entity_id
_entity_poly.type
_entity_poly.pdbx_seq_one_letter_code
_entity_poly.pdbx_strand_id
1 'polypeptide(L)'
;MTSAKTTHDSASELVEKSAVELRRLIGSKQVSPVELLEACIARIERVNPFVNAVTATCFERARAEAKAAEGAVMRGDRLGLLHGLPMGVKDLEPTEGLLTTWGSPIYRDHVPTEDIELVARLRRAGAVVAGKTNVPEMGAGANSRNDVWGATGNPFNPNLNAGGSSGGSAAALACDMLPVCTGSDTGGSLRIPAAKCGVVGFRPSPGVVPSVRKPLGWTPISVVGPMGRTVEEACLQLAASAGMCAGDPLSYPLDPMSFLTPPPVDLGRLRVAWTEDFGTCAVDDGIRATFGRKIEAMRHLFGRCDRVEFDMGEAHRCFDVLRAEAFVAGMQAAYERDPDSLGPNPRANYEMGAKMSLLDSAWAQAEQTRLLKRFQATFADYDLVLSPTTPVSPFPWTQLYAAAINGEPQANYYRWLALTYVVTLTTHPAITLPCGLDHAGMPFGLQVVGGFRADHQVLGAAHAMEAAFSSSAQLRRPRPDLTALRAAEPVLTSIVKAPPVYGDGSAAASAAVSAV
;
A
#
# COMPACT_ATOMS: atom_id res chain seq x y z
N MET A 1 -18.67 34.62 -30.00
CA MET A 1 -17.63 34.31 -29.01
C MET A 1 -18.29 33.54 -27.88
N THR A 2 -18.35 32.23 -28.03
CA THR A 2 -19.14 31.34 -27.17
C THR A 2 -18.22 30.27 -26.59
N SER A 3 -18.08 30.32 -25.26
CA SER A 3 -17.83 29.23 -24.32
C SER A 3 -17.02 28.02 -24.80
N ALA A 4 -15.71 28.06 -24.58
CA ALA A 4 -14.81 26.89 -24.66
C ALA A 4 -13.93 26.78 -23.42
N LYS A 5 -14.47 27.03 -22.21
CA LYS A 5 -13.66 27.12 -20.98
C LYS A 5 -14.19 26.37 -19.75
N THR A 6 -15.07 25.38 -19.89
CA THR A 6 -15.75 24.77 -18.72
C THR A 6 -15.80 23.25 -18.65
N THR A 7 -15.25 22.51 -19.63
CA THR A 7 -15.30 21.03 -19.62
C THR A 7 -14.03 20.35 -19.10
N HIS A 8 -12.87 21.01 -19.18
CA HIS A 8 -11.61 20.43 -18.68
C HIS A 8 -11.39 20.58 -17.17
N ASP A 9 -11.96 21.62 -16.55
CA ASP A 9 -11.87 21.81 -15.09
C ASP A 9 -12.78 20.83 -14.34
N SER A 10 -14.00 20.57 -14.83
CA SER A 10 -14.99 19.73 -14.13
C SER A 10 -14.55 18.27 -13.98
N ALA A 11 -13.93 17.68 -15.00
CA ALA A 11 -13.40 16.32 -14.93
C ALA A 11 -12.17 16.22 -14.01
N SER A 12 -11.35 17.29 -13.93
CA SER A 12 -10.24 17.34 -12.99
C SER A 12 -10.74 17.42 -11.55
N GLU A 13 -11.72 18.28 -11.29
CA GLU A 13 -12.36 18.42 -9.98
C GLU A 13 -13.04 17.14 -9.51
N LEU A 14 -13.60 16.34 -10.43
CA LEU A 14 -14.32 15.11 -10.08
C LEU A 14 -13.40 14.05 -9.46
N VAL A 15 -12.27 13.73 -10.07
CA VAL A 15 -11.37 12.65 -9.59
C VAL A 15 -10.61 13.01 -8.30
N GLU A 16 -10.55 14.31 -7.98
CA GLU A 16 -9.94 14.83 -6.74
C GLU A 16 -10.87 14.69 -5.52
N LYS A 17 -12.17 14.43 -5.73
CA LYS A 17 -13.10 14.16 -4.64
C LYS A 17 -12.77 12.84 -3.95
N SER A 18 -13.05 12.77 -2.65
CA SER A 18 -12.78 11.55 -1.88
C SER A 18 -13.68 10.40 -2.33
N ALA A 19 -13.24 9.15 -2.14
CA ALA A 19 -14.04 7.97 -2.45
C ALA A 19 -15.36 7.96 -1.67
N VAL A 20 -15.36 8.47 -0.43
CA VAL A 20 -16.54 8.64 0.42
C VAL A 20 -17.51 9.66 -0.19
N GLU A 21 -17.01 10.81 -0.64
CA GLU A 21 -17.82 11.83 -1.30
C GLU A 21 -18.38 11.33 -2.64
N LEU A 22 -17.54 10.73 -3.48
CA LEU A 22 -17.92 10.15 -4.77
C LEU A 22 -19.03 9.10 -4.60
N ARG A 23 -18.90 8.22 -3.61
CA ARG A 23 -19.92 7.21 -3.34
C ARG A 23 -21.26 7.82 -2.93
N ARG A 24 -21.24 8.89 -2.13
CA ARG A 24 -22.44 9.65 -1.76
C ARG A 24 -23.07 10.33 -2.98
N LEU A 25 -22.25 10.98 -3.82
CA LEU A 25 -22.72 11.66 -5.04
C LEU A 25 -23.38 10.67 -6.00
N ILE A 26 -22.78 9.49 -6.23
CA ILE A 26 -23.37 8.39 -7.00
C ILE A 26 -24.72 7.97 -6.42
N GLY A 27 -24.78 7.70 -5.11
CA GLY A 27 -26.03 7.28 -4.46
C GLY A 27 -27.15 8.33 -4.56
N SER A 28 -26.79 9.61 -4.60
CA SER A 28 -27.73 10.73 -4.76
C SER A 28 -27.97 11.17 -6.21
N LYS A 29 -27.47 10.41 -7.20
CA LYS A 29 -27.63 10.68 -8.65
C LYS A 29 -27.01 12.00 -9.12
N GLN A 30 -26.03 12.53 -8.38
CA GLN A 30 -25.31 13.77 -8.74
C GLN A 30 -24.11 13.49 -9.66
N VAL A 31 -23.56 12.28 -9.61
CA VAL A 31 -22.46 11.81 -10.46
C VAL A 31 -22.82 10.41 -10.94
N SER A 32 -22.59 10.12 -12.22
CA SER A 32 -22.76 8.77 -12.74
C SER A 32 -21.49 7.92 -12.48
N PRO A 33 -21.62 6.61 -12.16
CA PRO A 33 -20.48 5.68 -12.21
C PRO A 33 -19.74 5.69 -13.56
N VAL A 34 -20.46 5.91 -14.67
CA VAL A 34 -19.87 5.99 -16.02
C VAL A 34 -19.03 7.27 -16.15
N GLU A 35 -19.60 8.40 -15.73
CA GLU A 35 -18.90 9.70 -15.75
C GLU A 35 -17.61 9.65 -14.91
N LEU A 36 -17.68 9.09 -13.70
CA LEU A 36 -16.52 8.92 -12.84
C LEU A 36 -15.46 8.00 -13.47
N LEU A 37 -15.87 6.88 -14.07
CA LEU A 37 -14.94 5.96 -14.72
C LEU A 37 -14.22 6.63 -15.89
N GLU A 38 -14.92 7.34 -16.77
CA GLU A 38 -14.28 8.04 -17.90
C GLU A 38 -13.31 9.13 -17.42
N ALA A 39 -13.64 9.85 -16.34
CA ALA A 39 -12.74 10.83 -15.74
C ALA A 39 -11.48 10.17 -15.18
N CYS A 40 -11.60 9.01 -14.53
CA CYS A 40 -10.47 8.21 -14.06
C CYS A 40 -9.61 7.70 -15.22
N ILE A 41 -10.21 7.16 -16.29
CA ILE A 41 -9.49 6.69 -17.48
C ILE A 41 -8.69 7.84 -18.11
N ALA A 42 -9.31 9.01 -18.32
CA ALA A 42 -8.64 10.18 -18.85
C ALA A 42 -7.48 10.65 -17.95
N ARG A 43 -7.64 10.56 -16.62
CA ARG A 43 -6.56 10.87 -15.67
C ARG A 43 -5.40 9.86 -15.78
N ILE A 44 -5.71 8.57 -15.89
CA ILE A 44 -4.71 7.51 -16.09
C ILE A 44 -3.94 7.75 -17.39
N GLU A 45 -4.63 7.93 -18.52
CA GLU A 45 -3.99 8.14 -19.82
C GLU A 45 -3.07 9.38 -19.83
N ARG A 46 -3.48 10.45 -19.13
CA ARG A 46 -2.68 11.68 -19.03
C ARG A 46 -1.46 11.56 -18.13
N VAL A 47 -1.58 10.88 -16.99
CA VAL A 47 -0.57 10.96 -15.92
C VAL A 47 0.28 9.69 -15.82
N ASN A 48 -0.28 8.52 -16.13
CA ASN A 48 0.42 7.24 -16.00
C ASN A 48 1.69 7.13 -16.86
N PRO A 49 1.81 7.77 -18.05
CA PRO A 49 3.09 7.79 -18.78
C PRO A 49 4.27 8.37 -17.99
N PHE A 50 4.02 9.24 -17.00
CA PHE A 50 5.08 9.85 -16.18
C PHE A 50 5.45 9.03 -14.94
N VAL A 51 4.54 8.21 -14.41
CA VAL A 51 4.74 7.51 -13.12
C VAL A 51 4.65 6.00 -13.21
N ASN A 52 4.06 5.44 -14.28
CA ASN A 52 3.94 4.01 -14.55
C ASN A 52 3.39 3.22 -13.35
N ALA A 53 2.25 3.67 -12.84
CA ALA A 53 1.59 3.16 -11.65
C ALA A 53 0.54 2.08 -11.97
N VAL A 54 -0.25 2.29 -13.04
CA VAL A 54 -1.26 1.36 -13.56
C VAL A 54 -0.64 0.51 -14.67
N THR A 55 -0.86 -0.80 -14.62
CA THR A 55 -0.30 -1.78 -15.56
C THR A 55 -1.38 -2.34 -16.50
N ALA A 56 -1.79 -3.59 -16.36
CA ALA A 56 -2.84 -4.17 -17.18
C ALA A 56 -4.19 -3.49 -16.89
N THR A 57 -4.95 -3.13 -17.94
CA THR A 57 -6.26 -2.46 -17.80
C THR A 57 -7.38 -3.32 -18.37
N CYS A 58 -8.61 -3.06 -17.94
CA CYS A 58 -9.82 -3.70 -18.48
C CYS A 58 -10.93 -2.67 -18.75
N PHE A 59 -10.58 -1.53 -19.33
CA PHE A 59 -11.48 -0.38 -19.48
C PHE A 59 -12.81 -0.71 -20.18
N GLU A 60 -12.82 -1.57 -21.19
CA GLU A 60 -14.07 -1.99 -21.85
C GLU A 60 -15.02 -2.75 -20.92
N ARG A 61 -14.49 -3.71 -20.14
CA ARG A 61 -15.26 -4.40 -19.09
C ARG A 61 -15.71 -3.41 -18.02
N ALA A 62 -14.80 -2.52 -17.58
CA ALA A 62 -15.10 -1.49 -16.59
C ALA A 62 -16.25 -0.58 -17.03
N ARG A 63 -16.29 -0.18 -18.31
CA ARG A 63 -17.38 0.62 -18.90
C ARG A 63 -18.72 -0.10 -18.86
N ALA A 64 -18.73 -1.39 -19.20
CA ALA A 64 -19.94 -2.21 -19.11
C ALA A 64 -20.42 -2.34 -17.65
N GLU A 65 -19.50 -2.58 -16.71
CA GLU A 65 -19.80 -2.68 -15.28
C GLU A 65 -20.29 -1.34 -14.70
N ALA A 66 -19.70 -0.21 -15.10
CA ALA A 66 -20.13 1.12 -14.69
C ALA A 66 -21.54 1.46 -15.21
N LYS A 67 -21.88 1.10 -16.46
CA LYS A 67 -23.25 1.23 -16.99
C LYS A 67 -24.25 0.38 -16.21
N ALA A 68 -23.88 -0.85 -15.85
CA ALA A 68 -24.72 -1.70 -15.00
C ALA A 68 -24.92 -1.08 -13.60
N ALA A 69 -23.86 -0.53 -13.01
CA ALA A 69 -23.90 0.16 -11.73
C ALA A 69 -24.78 1.41 -11.76
N GLU A 70 -24.71 2.21 -12.83
CA GLU A 70 -25.61 3.36 -13.08
C GLU A 70 -27.06 2.91 -13.18
N GLY A 71 -27.35 1.85 -13.95
CA GLY A 71 -28.69 1.29 -14.05
C GLY A 71 -29.27 0.89 -12.70
N ALA A 72 -28.47 0.30 -11.81
CA ALA A 72 -28.88 -0.05 -10.45
C ALA A 72 -29.20 1.18 -9.58
N VAL A 73 -28.41 2.25 -9.71
CA VAL A 73 -28.68 3.54 -9.04
C VAL A 73 -30.02 4.13 -9.53
N MET A 74 -30.27 4.09 -10.83
CA MET A 74 -31.49 4.67 -11.41
C MET A 74 -32.76 3.92 -11.00
N ARG A 75 -32.69 2.59 -10.89
CA ARG A 75 -33.79 1.74 -10.38
C ARG A 75 -34.04 1.88 -8.88
N GLY A 76 -33.10 2.45 -8.12
CA GLY A 76 -33.18 2.53 -6.66
C GLY A 76 -32.84 1.21 -5.96
N ASP A 77 -32.01 0.38 -6.58
CA ASP A 77 -31.57 -0.89 -6.00
C ASP A 77 -30.74 -0.65 -4.72
N ARG A 78 -30.61 -1.68 -3.87
CA ARG A 78 -29.71 -1.61 -2.72
C ARG A 78 -28.26 -1.58 -3.19
N LEU A 79 -27.58 -0.47 -2.94
CA LEU A 79 -26.22 -0.22 -3.41
C LEU A 79 -25.17 -0.66 -2.38
N GLY A 80 -24.08 -1.32 -2.82
CA GLY A 80 -22.97 -1.72 -1.96
C GLY A 80 -22.08 -0.54 -1.50
N LEU A 81 -21.14 -0.80 -0.57
CA LEU A 81 -20.29 0.26 0.01
C LEU A 81 -19.41 0.97 -1.02
N LEU A 82 -18.94 0.25 -2.03
CA LEU A 82 -18.05 0.75 -3.09
C LEU A 82 -18.78 0.93 -4.43
N HIS A 83 -20.12 0.88 -4.43
CA HIS A 83 -20.94 0.87 -5.64
C HIS A 83 -20.54 1.96 -6.64
N GLY A 84 -20.09 1.53 -7.82
CA GLY A 84 -19.74 2.39 -8.94
C GLY A 84 -18.37 3.07 -8.84
N LEU A 85 -17.59 2.83 -7.80
CA LEU A 85 -16.24 3.40 -7.68
C LEU A 85 -15.22 2.61 -8.51
N PRO A 86 -14.43 3.26 -9.40
CA PRO A 86 -13.31 2.63 -10.07
C PRO A 86 -12.21 2.19 -9.10
N MET A 87 -11.65 0.99 -9.32
CA MET A 87 -10.67 0.37 -8.44
C MET A 87 -9.43 -0.11 -9.18
N GLY A 88 -8.25 0.17 -8.61
CA GLY A 88 -6.97 -0.41 -8.99
C GLY A 88 -6.61 -1.60 -8.10
N VAL A 89 -6.24 -2.73 -8.71
CA VAL A 89 -5.89 -3.94 -7.96
C VAL A 89 -4.39 -4.14 -7.96
N LYS A 90 -3.76 -4.29 -6.80
CA LYS A 90 -2.34 -4.66 -6.71
C LYS A 90 -2.07 -5.93 -7.51
N ASP A 91 -1.02 -5.93 -8.33
CA ASP A 91 -0.70 -7.03 -9.26
C ASP A 91 -0.28 -8.35 -8.57
N LEU A 92 -0.31 -8.41 -7.24
CA LEU A 92 -0.14 -9.66 -6.48
C LEU A 92 -1.46 -10.39 -6.17
N GLU A 93 -2.60 -9.79 -6.52
CA GLU A 93 -3.93 -10.32 -6.24
C GLU A 93 -4.55 -10.87 -7.52
N PRO A 94 -4.78 -12.19 -7.68
CA PRO A 94 -5.51 -12.75 -8.81
C PRO A 94 -6.84 -12.01 -9.07
N THR A 95 -7.08 -11.69 -10.33
CA THR A 95 -8.29 -10.98 -10.78
C THR A 95 -8.83 -11.68 -12.01
N GLU A 96 -10.08 -12.13 -11.95
CA GLU A 96 -10.74 -12.89 -13.00
C GLU A 96 -10.63 -12.13 -14.34
N GLY A 97 -10.12 -12.81 -15.37
CA GLY A 97 -10.08 -12.28 -16.74
C GLY A 97 -9.18 -11.06 -16.94
N LEU A 98 -8.33 -10.71 -15.97
CA LEU A 98 -7.38 -9.61 -16.06
C LEU A 98 -5.96 -10.10 -15.79
N LEU A 99 -5.05 -9.82 -16.74
CA LEU A 99 -3.64 -10.20 -16.67
C LEU A 99 -3.05 -9.84 -15.31
N THR A 100 -2.53 -10.84 -14.60
CA THR A 100 -1.94 -10.71 -13.27
C THR A 100 -0.57 -11.36 -13.31
N THR A 101 0.50 -10.56 -13.28
CA THR A 101 1.86 -11.08 -13.56
C THR A 101 2.73 -11.20 -12.31
N TRP A 102 2.26 -10.72 -11.16
CA TRP A 102 3.06 -10.55 -9.95
C TRP A 102 4.37 -9.78 -10.21
N GLY A 103 4.42 -8.96 -11.27
CA GLY A 103 5.66 -8.36 -11.76
C GLY A 103 6.76 -9.38 -12.11
N SER A 104 6.44 -10.62 -12.46
CA SER A 104 7.43 -11.65 -12.79
C SER A 104 7.30 -12.12 -14.24
N PRO A 105 8.42 -12.31 -14.97
CA PRO A 105 8.41 -12.90 -16.30
C PRO A 105 7.72 -14.28 -16.37
N ILE A 106 7.73 -15.05 -15.28
CA ILE A 106 7.12 -16.39 -15.19
C ILE A 106 5.60 -16.35 -15.42
N TYR A 107 4.95 -15.23 -15.08
CA TYR A 107 3.50 -15.06 -15.14
C TYR A 107 3.08 -13.95 -16.10
N ARG A 108 3.94 -13.57 -17.04
CA ARG A 108 3.69 -12.43 -17.96
C ARG A 108 2.49 -12.62 -18.88
N ASP A 109 1.95 -13.84 -18.98
CA ASP A 109 0.78 -14.26 -19.74
C ASP A 109 -0.35 -14.83 -18.85
N HIS A 110 -0.22 -14.74 -17.52
CA HIS A 110 -1.16 -15.36 -16.61
C HIS A 110 -2.46 -14.55 -16.45
N VAL A 111 -3.56 -15.10 -16.96
CA VAL A 111 -4.91 -14.55 -16.79
C VAL A 111 -5.71 -15.47 -15.86
N PRO A 112 -5.94 -15.09 -14.59
CA PRO A 112 -6.73 -15.87 -13.64
C PRO A 112 -8.17 -16.09 -14.13
N THR A 113 -8.73 -17.25 -13.85
CA THR A 113 -10.14 -17.58 -14.13
C THR A 113 -11.09 -17.19 -13.00
N GLU A 114 -10.57 -16.72 -11.88
CA GLU A 114 -11.34 -16.32 -10.71
C GLU A 114 -10.67 -15.16 -9.96
N ASP A 115 -11.50 -14.38 -9.26
CA ASP A 115 -11.03 -13.36 -8.33
C ASP A 115 -10.55 -14.00 -7.04
N ILE A 116 -9.42 -13.53 -6.50
CA ILE A 116 -9.06 -13.85 -5.11
C ILE A 116 -10.07 -13.21 -4.13
N GLU A 117 -10.25 -13.79 -2.95
CA GLU A 117 -11.28 -13.39 -1.97
C GLU A 117 -11.34 -11.87 -1.72
N LEU A 118 -10.19 -11.18 -1.62
CA LEU A 118 -10.15 -9.73 -1.45
C LEU A 118 -10.84 -9.00 -2.62
N VAL A 119 -10.52 -9.36 -3.85
CA VAL A 119 -11.09 -8.74 -5.06
C VAL A 119 -12.57 -9.08 -5.17
N ALA A 120 -12.93 -10.34 -4.91
CA ALA A 120 -14.32 -10.79 -4.92
C ALA A 120 -15.19 -10.02 -3.90
N ARG A 121 -14.67 -9.73 -2.70
CA ARG A 121 -15.36 -8.89 -1.70
C ARG A 121 -15.59 -7.47 -2.18
N LEU A 122 -14.55 -6.84 -2.72
CA LEU A 122 -14.63 -5.46 -3.19
C LEU A 122 -15.59 -5.31 -4.38
N ARG A 123 -15.59 -6.28 -5.31
CA ARG A 123 -16.57 -6.35 -6.42
C ARG A 123 -18.00 -6.61 -5.91
N ARG A 124 -18.19 -7.50 -4.92
CA ARG A 124 -19.51 -7.68 -4.25
C ARG A 124 -19.99 -6.41 -3.53
N ALA A 125 -19.07 -5.59 -3.04
CA ALA A 125 -19.38 -4.27 -2.49
C ALA A 125 -19.68 -3.22 -3.59
N GLY A 126 -19.59 -3.59 -4.87
CA GLY A 126 -19.97 -2.79 -6.03
C GLY A 126 -18.82 -2.00 -6.67
N ALA A 127 -17.56 -2.27 -6.29
CA ALA A 127 -16.40 -1.64 -6.95
C ALA A 127 -16.26 -2.13 -8.39
N VAL A 128 -15.84 -1.22 -9.28
CA VAL A 128 -15.59 -1.49 -10.71
C VAL A 128 -14.09 -1.61 -10.92
N VAL A 129 -13.61 -2.78 -11.33
CA VAL A 129 -12.16 -2.97 -11.58
C VAL A 129 -11.78 -2.24 -12.87
N ALA A 130 -10.83 -1.30 -12.79
CA ALA A 130 -10.33 -0.57 -13.96
C ALA A 130 -8.99 -1.11 -14.48
N GLY A 131 -8.16 -1.65 -13.57
CA GLY A 131 -6.86 -2.20 -13.94
C GLY A 131 -6.04 -2.68 -12.74
N LYS A 132 -4.82 -3.13 -13.04
CA LYS A 132 -3.80 -3.56 -12.11
C LYS A 132 -2.87 -2.40 -11.74
N THR A 133 -2.21 -2.50 -10.60
CA THR A 133 -1.21 -1.52 -10.14
C THR A 133 0.13 -2.20 -9.91
N ASN A 134 1.20 -1.52 -10.33
CA ASN A 134 2.55 -2.09 -10.46
C ASN A 134 3.21 -2.43 -9.11
N VAL A 135 4.07 -3.45 -9.14
CA VAL A 135 4.68 -4.10 -7.97
C VAL A 135 6.15 -4.43 -8.25
N PRO A 136 7.01 -4.63 -7.23
CA PRO A 136 8.22 -5.40 -7.42
C PRO A 136 7.87 -6.86 -7.67
N GLU A 137 8.75 -7.56 -8.39
CA GLU A 137 8.59 -8.98 -8.67
C GLU A 137 8.29 -9.80 -7.41
N MET A 138 7.18 -10.57 -7.42
CA MET A 138 6.64 -11.36 -6.31
C MET A 138 6.45 -10.58 -4.99
N GLY A 139 6.38 -9.25 -5.05
CA GLY A 139 6.36 -8.39 -3.87
C GLY A 139 7.71 -8.31 -3.11
N ALA A 140 8.82 -8.74 -3.73
CA ALA A 140 10.14 -8.80 -3.13
C ALA A 140 10.92 -7.48 -3.27
N GLY A 141 10.67 -6.56 -2.34
CA GLY A 141 11.36 -5.26 -2.28
C GLY A 141 10.43 -4.12 -1.94
N ALA A 142 10.99 -3.00 -1.52
CA ALA A 142 10.23 -1.76 -1.28
C ALA A 142 10.57 -0.67 -2.31
N ASN A 143 10.77 -1.09 -3.55
CA ASN A 143 10.82 -0.26 -4.74
C ASN A 143 10.01 -1.00 -5.82
N SER A 144 8.84 -0.48 -6.21
CA SER A 144 7.99 -1.10 -7.23
C SER A 144 8.62 -1.01 -8.62
N ARG A 145 9.48 -1.99 -8.94
CA ARG A 145 10.09 -2.16 -10.26
C ARG A 145 10.23 -3.63 -10.62
N ASN A 146 10.02 -3.94 -11.89
CA ASN A 146 10.15 -5.30 -12.40
C ASN A 146 10.42 -5.34 -13.92
N ASP A 147 10.80 -6.51 -14.41
CA ASP A 147 11.20 -6.75 -15.80
C ASP A 147 10.00 -6.89 -16.77
N VAL A 148 8.75 -6.88 -16.28
CA VAL A 148 7.52 -6.99 -17.09
C VAL A 148 6.96 -5.61 -17.43
N TRP A 149 6.81 -4.76 -16.42
CA TRP A 149 6.13 -3.47 -16.50
C TRP A 149 7.07 -2.26 -16.35
N GLY A 150 8.31 -2.48 -15.91
CA GLY A 150 9.23 -1.39 -15.58
C GLY A 150 9.07 -0.92 -14.12
N ALA A 151 9.55 0.29 -13.84
CA ALA A 151 9.49 0.92 -12.53
C ALA A 151 8.29 1.85 -12.37
N THR A 152 7.78 2.00 -11.15
CA THR A 152 6.87 3.09 -10.78
C THR A 152 7.68 4.26 -10.21
N GLY A 153 7.62 5.40 -10.89
CA GLY A 153 8.22 6.66 -10.45
C GLY A 153 7.39 7.32 -9.34
N ASN A 154 8.06 8.09 -8.48
CA ASN A 154 7.40 8.79 -7.39
C ASN A 154 6.51 9.94 -7.94
N PRO A 155 5.26 10.11 -7.46
CA PRO A 155 4.36 11.20 -7.88
C PRO A 155 4.91 12.62 -7.68
N PHE A 156 5.87 12.81 -6.78
CA PHE A 156 6.51 14.12 -6.53
C PHE A 156 7.78 14.32 -7.36
N ASN A 157 8.41 13.22 -7.79
CA ASN A 157 9.58 13.23 -8.66
C ASN A 157 9.72 11.86 -9.34
N PRO A 158 9.37 11.74 -10.64
CA PRO A 158 9.41 10.48 -11.37
C PRO A 158 10.78 9.78 -11.41
N ASN A 159 11.88 10.48 -11.14
CA ASN A 159 13.21 9.89 -11.06
C ASN A 159 13.48 9.13 -9.75
N LEU A 160 12.61 9.26 -8.74
CA LEU A 160 12.74 8.59 -7.44
C LEU A 160 11.76 7.42 -7.33
N ASN A 161 12.01 6.49 -6.40
CA ASN A 161 11.12 5.36 -6.17
C ASN A 161 9.81 5.77 -5.47
N ALA A 162 8.70 5.14 -5.88
CA ALA A 162 7.40 5.25 -5.22
C ALA A 162 7.27 4.41 -3.93
N GLY A 163 8.33 3.71 -3.51
CA GLY A 163 8.26 2.67 -2.48
C GLY A 163 7.66 1.36 -3.01
N GLY A 164 7.42 0.41 -2.12
CA GLY A 164 6.85 -0.88 -2.48
C GLY A 164 6.53 -1.75 -1.27
N SER A 165 5.87 -2.91 -1.46
CA SER A 165 5.52 -3.48 -2.77
C SER A 165 4.23 -2.94 -3.41
N SER A 166 3.42 -2.12 -2.71
CA SER A 166 2.19 -1.50 -3.26
C SER A 166 2.46 -0.11 -3.87
N GLY A 167 3.61 0.09 -4.53
CA GLY A 167 4.03 1.40 -5.04
C GLY A 167 3.12 1.95 -6.14
N GLY A 168 2.68 1.10 -7.09
CA GLY A 168 1.70 1.52 -8.11
C GLY A 168 0.38 1.94 -7.49
N SER A 169 -0.09 1.23 -6.46
CA SER A 169 -1.32 1.55 -5.73
C SER A 169 -1.24 2.93 -5.07
N ALA A 170 -0.13 3.22 -4.38
CA ALA A 170 0.09 4.50 -3.72
C ALA A 170 0.25 5.65 -4.72
N ALA A 171 0.98 5.43 -5.82
CA ALA A 171 1.16 6.43 -6.87
C ALA A 171 -0.15 6.74 -7.60
N ALA A 172 -0.97 5.74 -7.90
CA ALA A 172 -2.29 5.92 -8.51
C ALA A 172 -3.23 6.74 -7.60
N LEU A 173 -3.22 6.48 -6.29
CA LEU A 173 -3.97 7.27 -5.29
C LEU A 173 -3.44 8.71 -5.21
N ALA A 174 -2.12 8.89 -5.14
CA ALA A 174 -1.50 10.21 -5.02
C ALA A 174 -1.77 11.10 -6.24
N CYS A 175 -1.86 10.51 -7.43
CA CYS A 175 -2.15 11.20 -8.70
C CYS A 175 -3.64 11.33 -9.02
N ASP A 176 -4.53 10.94 -8.10
CA ASP A 176 -5.98 10.96 -8.26
C ASP A 176 -6.46 10.15 -9.50
N MET A 177 -5.72 9.10 -9.88
CA MET A 177 -6.08 8.23 -11.01
C MET A 177 -7.28 7.34 -10.70
N LEU A 178 -7.30 6.80 -9.48
CA LEU A 178 -8.32 5.86 -9.01
C LEU A 178 -8.65 6.18 -7.54
N PRO A 179 -9.95 6.21 -7.16
CA PRO A 179 -10.34 6.53 -5.79
C PRO A 179 -10.13 5.36 -4.81
N VAL A 180 -9.99 4.13 -5.30
CA VAL A 180 -9.78 2.92 -4.49
C VAL A 180 -8.63 2.11 -5.07
N CYS A 181 -7.63 1.78 -4.25
CA CYS A 181 -6.55 0.86 -4.64
C CYS A 181 -6.33 -0.20 -3.57
N THR A 182 -6.12 -1.46 -3.96
CA THR A 182 -5.80 -2.53 -3.00
C THR A 182 -4.32 -2.56 -2.66
N GLY A 183 -3.98 -3.17 -1.51
CA GLY A 183 -2.61 -3.38 -1.13
C GLY A 183 -2.41 -4.59 -0.21
N SER A 184 -1.15 -4.85 0.09
CA SER A 184 -0.74 -5.89 1.04
C SER A 184 0.54 -5.50 1.75
N ASP A 185 0.77 -6.05 2.94
CA ASP A 185 1.87 -5.71 3.84
C ASP A 185 2.50 -6.95 4.49
N THR A 186 3.78 -7.17 4.21
CA THR A 186 4.63 -8.11 4.94
C THR A 186 5.72 -7.34 5.67
N GLY A 187 6.59 -6.65 4.93
CA GLY A 187 7.67 -5.84 5.51
C GLY A 187 7.37 -4.34 5.55
N GLY A 188 6.12 -3.91 5.41
CA GLY A 188 5.77 -2.50 5.23
C GLY A 188 5.11 -2.15 3.90
N SER A 189 4.69 -3.13 3.10
CA SER A 189 4.24 -2.88 1.73
C SER A 189 2.93 -2.07 1.58
N LEU A 190 2.16 -1.83 2.64
CA LEU A 190 1.09 -0.81 2.66
C LEU A 190 1.66 0.54 3.11
N ARG A 191 2.51 0.50 4.14
CA ARG A 191 3.01 1.66 4.88
C ARG A 191 4.10 2.44 4.16
N ILE A 192 5.10 1.77 3.58
CA ILE A 192 6.26 2.37 2.90
C ILE A 192 5.85 3.16 1.65
N PRO A 193 5.10 2.60 0.68
CA PRO A 193 4.70 3.37 -0.48
C PRO A 193 3.71 4.49 -0.10
N ALA A 194 2.86 4.29 0.91
CA ALA A 194 2.03 5.35 1.46
C ALA A 194 2.86 6.54 1.97
N ALA A 195 3.93 6.28 2.75
CA ALA A 195 4.85 7.30 3.22
C ALA A 195 5.53 8.05 2.08
N LYS A 196 6.04 7.33 1.07
CA LYS A 196 6.80 7.92 -0.04
C LYS A 196 5.93 8.67 -1.05
N CYS A 197 4.65 8.32 -1.19
CA CYS A 197 3.71 8.96 -2.11
C CYS A 197 2.76 9.96 -1.44
N GLY A 198 2.85 10.17 -0.13
CA GLY A 198 1.98 11.12 0.58
C GLY A 198 0.51 10.69 0.60
N VAL A 199 0.26 9.40 0.83
CA VAL A 199 -1.09 8.82 1.01
C VAL A 199 -1.15 7.98 2.29
N VAL A 200 -2.32 7.42 2.59
CA VAL A 200 -2.58 6.59 3.76
C VAL A 200 -2.45 5.11 3.40
N GLY A 201 -1.81 4.34 4.28
CA GLY A 201 -1.75 2.88 4.18
C GLY A 201 -1.91 2.26 5.55
N PHE A 202 -2.89 1.36 5.71
CA PHE A 202 -3.20 0.73 6.99
C PHE A 202 -2.90 -0.76 6.94
N ARG A 203 -1.99 -1.21 7.80
CA ARG A 203 -1.75 -2.61 8.11
C ARG A 203 -2.73 -3.01 9.23
N PRO A 204 -3.81 -3.74 8.91
CA PRO A 204 -4.71 -4.22 9.95
C PRO A 204 -4.07 -5.36 10.73
N SER A 205 -4.65 -5.67 11.89
CA SER A 205 -4.32 -6.89 12.62
C SER A 205 -4.56 -8.12 11.73
N PRO A 206 -3.70 -9.16 11.82
CA PRO A 206 -3.91 -10.40 11.09
C PRO A 206 -5.29 -11.00 11.37
N GLY A 207 -6.01 -11.37 10.31
CA GLY A 207 -7.36 -11.92 10.37
C GLY A 207 -8.50 -10.92 10.20
N VAL A 208 -8.24 -9.60 10.24
CA VAL A 208 -9.29 -8.58 9.99
C VAL A 208 -9.74 -8.62 8.53
N VAL A 209 -8.79 -8.57 7.60
CA VAL A 209 -9.02 -8.77 6.17
C VAL A 209 -8.40 -10.12 5.79
N PRO A 210 -9.20 -11.07 5.27
CA PRO A 210 -8.71 -12.41 5.02
C PRO A 210 -7.76 -12.48 3.83
N SER A 211 -6.75 -13.32 3.93
CA SER A 211 -5.78 -13.57 2.86
C SER A 211 -5.62 -15.07 2.61
N VAL A 212 -6.34 -15.56 1.59
CA VAL A 212 -6.36 -16.99 1.23
C VAL A 212 -5.28 -17.40 0.22
N ARG A 213 -4.47 -16.46 -0.27
CA ARG A 213 -3.42 -16.72 -1.28
C ARG A 213 -2.11 -17.27 -0.71
N LYS A 214 -1.94 -17.26 0.62
CA LYS A 214 -0.66 -17.57 1.27
C LYS A 214 -0.46 -19.09 1.31
N PRO A 215 0.64 -19.65 0.76
CA PRO A 215 0.95 -21.07 0.95
C PRO A 215 1.09 -21.44 2.43
N LEU A 216 1.68 -20.54 3.24
CA LEU A 216 1.76 -20.65 4.69
C LEU A 216 0.61 -19.87 5.35
N GLY A 217 -0.59 -20.43 5.35
CA GLY A 217 -1.81 -19.73 5.84
C GLY A 217 -1.74 -19.27 7.30
N TRP A 218 -1.05 -20.01 8.16
CA TRP A 218 -0.93 -19.77 9.60
C TRP A 218 0.03 -18.65 9.99
N THR A 219 0.78 -18.08 9.03
CA THR A 219 1.71 -16.99 9.34
C THR A 219 0.99 -15.64 9.48
N PRO A 220 1.23 -14.88 10.57
CA PRO A 220 0.57 -13.60 10.80
C PRO A 220 1.31 -12.40 10.18
N ILE A 221 2.51 -12.59 9.61
CA ILE A 221 3.34 -11.47 9.15
C ILE A 221 2.80 -10.82 7.87
N SER A 222 2.14 -11.59 7.00
CA SER A 222 1.59 -11.10 5.73
C SER A 222 0.09 -10.85 5.86
N VAL A 223 -0.32 -9.60 5.62
CA VAL A 223 -1.74 -9.19 5.59
C VAL A 223 -2.08 -8.51 4.28
N VAL A 224 -3.36 -8.49 3.93
CA VAL A 224 -3.94 -7.54 2.98
C VAL A 224 -4.60 -6.41 3.76
N GLY A 225 -4.67 -5.23 3.18
CA GLY A 225 -5.24 -4.08 3.86
C GLY A 225 -5.50 -2.92 2.92
N PRO A 226 -6.19 -1.90 3.43
CA PRO A 226 -6.64 -0.79 2.62
C PRO A 226 -5.54 0.26 2.42
N MET A 227 -5.67 1.00 1.32
CA MET A 227 -4.94 2.23 1.04
C MET A 227 -5.92 3.30 0.61
N GLY A 228 -5.64 4.56 0.95
CA GLY A 228 -6.49 5.68 0.60
C GLY A 228 -5.72 6.98 0.61
N ARG A 229 -6.30 8.05 0.08
CA ARG A 229 -5.75 9.41 0.17
C ARG A 229 -6.02 10.04 1.53
N THR A 230 -7.02 9.52 2.25
CA THR A 230 -7.38 9.89 3.63
C THR A 230 -7.65 8.64 4.47
N VAL A 231 -7.72 8.80 5.79
CA VAL A 231 -8.11 7.72 6.72
C VAL A 231 -9.51 7.21 6.44
N GLU A 232 -10.45 8.11 6.10
CA GLU A 232 -11.83 7.73 5.78
C GLU A 232 -11.93 6.84 4.52
N GLU A 233 -11.13 7.12 3.50
CA GLU A 233 -11.09 6.26 2.30
C GLU A 233 -10.54 4.87 2.62
N ALA A 234 -9.51 4.79 3.48
CA ALA A 234 -9.00 3.51 3.96
C ALA A 234 -10.05 2.74 4.79
N CYS A 235 -10.82 3.44 5.64
CA CYS A 235 -11.93 2.88 6.41
C CYS A 235 -13.04 2.32 5.51
N LEU A 236 -13.41 3.05 4.45
CA LEU A 236 -14.41 2.63 3.48
C LEU A 236 -14.02 1.29 2.80
N GLN A 237 -12.76 1.18 2.36
CA GLN A 237 -12.26 -0.06 1.75
C GLN A 237 -12.11 -1.19 2.79
N LEU A 238 -11.70 -0.87 4.02
CA LEU A 238 -11.60 -1.84 5.11
C LEU A 238 -12.96 -2.47 5.40
N ALA A 239 -14.00 -1.65 5.58
CA ALA A 239 -15.36 -2.12 5.85
C ALA A 239 -15.89 -3.02 4.72
N ALA A 240 -15.50 -2.76 3.46
CA ALA A 240 -15.88 -3.57 2.31
C ALA A 240 -15.13 -4.90 2.19
N SER A 241 -13.99 -5.06 2.86
CA SER A 241 -13.12 -6.23 2.73
C SER A 241 -12.96 -7.06 4.00
N ALA A 242 -13.20 -6.48 5.17
CA ALA A 242 -13.04 -7.13 6.46
C ALA A 242 -14.09 -8.23 6.70
N GLY A 243 -13.75 -9.19 7.57
CA GLY A 243 -14.65 -10.24 8.03
C GLY A 243 -14.10 -11.65 7.80
N MET A 244 -14.75 -12.63 8.43
CA MET A 244 -14.33 -14.02 8.44
C MET A 244 -14.30 -14.66 7.04
N CYS A 245 -13.36 -15.56 6.78
CA CYS A 245 -13.29 -16.37 5.56
C CYS A 245 -12.82 -17.78 5.90
N ALA A 246 -13.54 -18.80 5.43
CA ALA A 246 -13.21 -20.20 5.73
C ALA A 246 -11.81 -20.62 5.25
N GLY A 247 -11.27 -19.97 4.21
CA GLY A 247 -9.95 -20.24 3.66
C GLY A 247 -8.78 -19.53 4.38
N ASP A 248 -9.04 -18.68 5.38
CA ASP A 248 -8.00 -18.01 6.15
C ASP A 248 -8.05 -18.45 7.63
N PRO A 249 -7.08 -19.27 8.10
CA PRO A 249 -7.07 -19.79 9.46
C PRO A 249 -6.87 -18.72 10.54
N LEU A 250 -6.44 -17.51 10.17
CA LEU A 250 -6.27 -16.39 11.11
C LEU A 250 -7.51 -15.51 11.20
N SER A 251 -8.48 -15.67 10.30
CA SER A 251 -9.71 -14.87 10.32
C SER A 251 -10.58 -15.19 11.53
N TYR A 252 -11.31 -14.19 12.02
CA TYR A 252 -12.16 -14.32 13.20
C TYR A 252 -13.46 -13.51 13.04
N PRO A 253 -14.52 -13.83 13.81
CA PRO A 253 -15.77 -13.07 13.78
C PRO A 253 -15.54 -11.60 14.17
N LEU A 254 -15.98 -10.69 13.32
CA LEU A 254 -16.00 -9.25 13.54
C LEU A 254 -17.16 -8.63 12.76
N ASP A 255 -17.55 -7.40 13.11
CA ASP A 255 -18.48 -6.61 12.31
C ASP A 255 -17.70 -5.72 11.31
N PRO A 256 -17.74 -5.98 9.99
CA PRO A 256 -17.04 -5.16 9.01
C PRO A 256 -17.52 -3.70 9.00
N MET A 257 -18.81 -3.47 9.30
CA MET A 257 -19.40 -2.13 9.26
C MET A 257 -18.88 -1.22 10.37
N SER A 258 -18.41 -1.80 11.48
CA SER A 258 -17.75 -1.06 12.57
C SER A 258 -16.47 -0.33 12.13
N PHE A 259 -15.89 -0.69 10.98
CA PHE A 259 -14.74 0.00 10.40
C PHE A 259 -15.11 1.14 9.45
N LEU A 260 -16.38 1.30 9.06
CA LEU A 260 -16.77 2.31 8.07
C LEU A 260 -16.55 3.72 8.60
N THR A 261 -16.84 3.94 9.89
CA THR A 261 -16.67 5.23 10.55
C THR A 261 -15.67 5.07 11.68
N PRO A 262 -14.50 5.71 11.60
CA PRO A 262 -13.52 5.67 12.68
C PRO A 262 -14.13 6.26 13.97
N PRO A 263 -13.86 5.67 15.15
CA PRO A 263 -14.41 6.20 16.39
C PRO A 263 -13.85 7.60 16.66
N PRO A 264 -14.65 8.53 17.22
CA PRO A 264 -14.14 9.84 17.61
C PRO A 264 -13.13 9.68 18.75
N VAL A 265 -11.98 10.34 18.61
CA VAL A 265 -10.89 10.30 19.60
C VAL A 265 -10.48 11.73 19.96
N ASP A 266 -10.44 12.00 21.25
CA ASP A 266 -9.86 13.22 21.82
C ASP A 266 -8.34 13.03 21.97
N LEU A 267 -7.56 13.65 21.09
CA LEU A 267 -6.10 13.53 21.10
C LEU A 267 -5.49 13.95 22.44
N GLY A 268 -6.09 14.93 23.14
CA GLY A 268 -5.60 15.45 24.41
C GLY A 268 -5.66 14.45 25.56
N ARG A 269 -6.32 13.30 25.38
CA ARG A 269 -6.37 12.20 26.35
C ARG A 269 -5.36 11.10 26.06
N LEU A 270 -4.76 11.09 24.86
CA LEU A 270 -3.86 10.02 24.46
C LEU A 270 -2.50 10.15 25.12
N ARG A 271 -1.99 9.01 25.58
CA ARG A 271 -0.61 8.81 26.04
C ARG A 271 0.18 8.25 24.86
N VAL A 272 1.06 9.04 24.31
CA VAL A 272 1.80 8.69 23.09
C VAL A 272 3.26 8.42 23.43
N ALA A 273 3.74 7.22 23.10
CA ALA A 273 5.16 6.94 23.03
C ALA A 273 5.67 7.29 21.62
N TRP A 274 6.94 7.67 21.51
CA TRP A 274 7.59 7.82 20.22
C TRP A 274 9.02 7.28 20.24
N THR A 275 9.46 6.80 19.08
CA THR A 275 10.83 6.32 18.85
C THR A 275 11.27 6.66 17.43
N GLU A 276 12.56 6.92 17.27
CA GLU A 276 13.16 7.10 15.94
C GLU A 276 13.42 5.76 15.25
N ASP A 277 13.79 4.72 15.99
CA ASP A 277 14.41 3.51 15.43
C ASP A 277 14.07 2.18 16.14
N PHE A 278 13.20 2.17 17.14
CA PHE A 278 12.90 1.00 17.97
C PHE A 278 14.16 0.36 18.60
N GLY A 279 15.23 1.14 18.82
CA GLY A 279 16.48 0.69 19.42
C GLY A 279 17.36 -0.21 18.54
N THR A 280 16.94 -0.54 17.31
CA THR A 280 17.66 -1.50 16.44
C THR A 280 17.70 -1.14 14.96
N CYS A 281 16.88 -0.18 14.51
CA CYS A 281 16.76 0.17 13.10
C CYS A 281 17.79 1.23 12.69
N ALA A 282 18.46 1.04 11.55
CA ALA A 282 19.20 2.12 10.91
C ALA A 282 18.23 3.17 10.34
N VAL A 283 18.49 4.45 10.59
CA VAL A 283 17.67 5.60 10.16
C VAL A 283 18.59 6.74 9.78
N ASP A 284 18.38 7.29 8.58
CA ASP A 284 19.10 8.44 8.05
C ASP A 284 18.99 9.66 8.97
N ASP A 285 20.07 10.42 9.11
CA ASP A 285 20.13 11.56 10.04
C ASP A 285 19.15 12.67 9.65
N GLY A 286 18.95 12.88 8.34
CA GLY A 286 17.95 13.82 7.83
C GLY A 286 16.52 13.39 8.17
N ILE A 287 16.24 12.08 8.15
CA ILE A 287 14.96 11.51 8.59
C ILE A 287 14.77 11.66 10.10
N ARG A 288 15.78 11.36 10.93
CA ARG A 288 15.72 11.57 12.39
C ARG A 288 15.43 13.03 12.73
N ALA A 289 16.21 13.95 12.16
CA ALA A 289 16.02 15.38 12.36
C ALA A 289 14.63 15.85 11.90
N THR A 290 14.12 15.31 10.78
CA THR A 290 12.76 15.59 10.31
C THR A 290 11.73 15.11 11.32
N PHE A 291 11.83 13.87 11.77
CA PHE A 291 10.89 13.29 12.73
C PHE A 291 10.86 14.06 14.04
N GLY A 292 12.02 14.44 14.59
CA GLY A 292 12.09 15.29 15.78
C GLY A 292 11.34 16.61 15.63
N ARG A 293 11.46 17.28 14.47
CA ARG A 293 10.66 18.48 14.16
C ARG A 293 9.16 18.20 14.07
N LYS A 294 8.75 17.05 13.51
CA LYS A 294 7.34 16.66 13.46
C LYS A 294 6.77 16.41 14.85
N ILE A 295 7.51 15.70 15.71
CA ILE A 295 7.11 15.47 17.11
C ILE A 295 6.94 16.80 17.84
N GLU A 296 7.87 17.74 17.72
CA GLU A 296 7.73 19.07 18.35
C GLU A 296 6.50 19.83 17.83
N ALA A 297 6.22 19.74 16.53
CA ALA A 297 5.06 20.37 15.92
C ALA A 297 3.71 19.74 16.33
N MET A 298 3.67 18.49 16.84
CA MET A 298 2.41 17.79 17.15
C MET A 298 2.24 17.42 18.62
N ARG A 299 3.29 17.44 19.44
CA ARG A 299 3.24 16.95 20.84
C ARG A 299 2.20 17.65 21.70
N HIS A 300 1.88 18.91 21.41
CA HIS A 300 0.87 19.70 22.11
C HIS A 300 -0.57 19.21 21.87
N LEU A 301 -0.79 18.36 20.86
CA LEU A 301 -2.08 17.73 20.59
C LEU A 301 -2.41 16.61 21.57
N PHE A 302 -1.39 16.04 22.25
CA PHE A 302 -1.54 14.85 23.08
C PHE A 302 -1.47 15.17 24.57
N GLY A 303 -2.14 14.35 25.39
CA GLY A 303 -2.06 14.47 26.85
C GLY A 303 -0.67 14.14 27.38
N ARG A 304 0.03 13.21 26.72
CA ARG A 304 1.42 12.86 26.99
C ARG A 304 2.10 12.44 25.69
N CYS A 305 3.35 12.83 25.48
CA CYS A 305 4.12 12.49 24.28
C CYS A 305 5.60 12.32 24.63
N ASP A 306 6.03 11.08 24.85
CA ASP A 306 7.35 10.77 25.40
C ASP A 306 8.20 9.93 24.47
N ARG A 307 9.51 10.17 24.51
CA ARG A 307 10.48 9.26 23.92
C ARG A 307 10.54 7.98 24.75
N VAL A 308 10.46 6.84 24.09
CA VAL A 308 10.59 5.51 24.72
C VAL A 308 11.63 4.70 23.97
N GLU A 309 12.47 4.00 24.72
CA GLU A 309 13.41 3.03 24.16
C GLU A 309 12.76 1.65 24.10
N PHE A 310 13.00 0.93 23.00
CA PHE A 310 12.43 -0.39 22.76
C PHE A 310 13.53 -1.44 22.68
N ASP A 311 13.29 -2.59 23.31
CA ASP A 311 14.10 -3.79 23.10
C ASP A 311 13.38 -4.71 22.10
N MET A 312 13.92 -4.74 20.88
CA MET A 312 13.43 -5.59 19.80
C MET A 312 14.27 -6.88 19.64
N GLY A 313 15.11 -7.25 20.62
CA GLY A 313 15.90 -8.49 20.61
C GLY A 313 16.53 -8.83 19.27
N GLU A 314 16.33 -10.07 18.80
CA GLU A 314 16.82 -10.52 17.50
C GLU A 314 15.78 -10.35 16.37
N ALA A 315 15.02 -9.25 16.37
CA ALA A 315 14.00 -8.95 15.36
C ALA A 315 14.50 -9.11 13.92
N HIS A 316 15.75 -8.68 13.68
CA HIS A 316 16.39 -8.80 12.38
C HIS A 316 16.45 -10.24 11.88
N ARG A 317 17.03 -11.14 12.68
CA ARG A 317 17.14 -12.57 12.34
C ARG A 317 15.77 -13.25 12.35
N CYS A 318 14.87 -12.89 13.27
CA CYS A 318 13.51 -13.41 13.32
C CYS A 318 12.75 -13.09 12.02
N PHE A 319 12.82 -11.85 11.53
CA PHE A 319 12.21 -11.48 10.25
C PHE A 319 12.87 -12.20 9.08
N ASP A 320 14.20 -12.31 9.06
CA ASP A 320 14.93 -13.00 8.00
C ASP A 320 14.39 -14.45 7.85
N VAL A 321 14.24 -15.18 8.95
CA VAL A 321 13.72 -16.57 8.94
C VAL A 321 12.26 -16.64 8.50
N LEU A 322 11.36 -15.93 9.19
CA LEU A 322 9.91 -16.03 8.91
C LEU A 322 9.55 -15.54 7.50
N ARG A 323 10.30 -14.55 6.99
CA ARG A 323 10.17 -14.11 5.60
C ARG A 323 10.64 -15.19 4.64
N ALA A 324 11.81 -15.78 4.89
CA ALA A 324 12.40 -16.78 4.00
C ALA A 324 11.52 -18.04 3.87
N GLU A 325 10.88 -18.48 4.95
CA GLU A 325 9.90 -19.57 4.93
C GLU A 325 8.82 -19.37 3.85
N ALA A 326 8.27 -18.15 3.75
CA ALA A 326 7.25 -17.83 2.75
C ALA A 326 7.78 -17.88 1.31
N PHE A 327 9.04 -17.50 1.09
CA PHE A 327 9.68 -17.60 -0.23
C PHE A 327 10.02 -19.05 -0.58
N VAL A 328 10.50 -19.86 0.37
CA VAL A 328 10.71 -21.30 0.14
C VAL A 328 9.40 -21.97 -0.26
N ALA A 329 8.33 -21.77 0.53
CA ALA A 329 7.03 -22.37 0.26
C ALA A 329 6.40 -21.91 -1.07
N GLY A 330 6.65 -20.66 -1.50
CA GLY A 330 6.06 -20.10 -2.71
C GLY A 330 6.87 -20.29 -4.00
N MET A 331 8.20 -20.46 -3.90
CA MET A 331 9.11 -20.34 -5.06
C MET A 331 9.91 -21.61 -5.35
N GLN A 332 9.80 -22.67 -4.53
CA GLN A 332 10.57 -23.91 -4.71
C GLN A 332 10.46 -24.48 -6.13
N ALA A 333 9.25 -24.67 -6.63
CA ALA A 333 9.05 -25.24 -7.96
C ALA A 333 9.65 -24.39 -9.09
N ALA A 334 9.61 -23.06 -8.97
CA ALA A 334 10.23 -22.16 -9.94
C ALA A 334 11.77 -22.26 -9.88
N TYR A 335 12.33 -22.26 -8.66
CA TYR A 335 13.77 -22.34 -8.45
C TYR A 335 14.35 -23.70 -8.89
N GLU A 336 13.70 -24.82 -8.57
CA GLU A 336 14.16 -26.16 -8.98
C GLU A 336 14.14 -26.35 -10.49
N ARG A 337 13.16 -25.73 -11.17
CA ARG A 337 13.07 -25.75 -12.63
C ARG A 337 14.17 -24.90 -13.26
N ASP A 338 14.33 -23.66 -12.80
CA ASP A 338 15.34 -22.72 -13.27
C ASP A 338 15.55 -21.59 -12.25
N PRO A 339 16.67 -21.57 -11.49
CA PRO A 339 16.97 -20.50 -10.55
C PRO A 339 17.05 -19.11 -11.19
N ASP A 340 17.45 -19.02 -12.47
CA ASP A 340 17.60 -17.75 -13.18
C ASP A 340 16.25 -17.19 -13.68
N SER A 341 15.17 -17.97 -13.54
CA SER A 341 13.80 -17.49 -13.78
C SER A 341 13.29 -16.54 -12.70
N LEU A 342 13.95 -16.51 -11.53
CA LEU A 342 13.65 -15.57 -10.45
C LEU A 342 14.60 -14.38 -10.50
N GLY A 343 14.07 -13.16 -10.38
CA GLY A 343 14.92 -11.99 -10.22
C GLY A 343 15.73 -12.00 -8.91
N PRO A 344 16.64 -11.03 -8.75
CA PRO A 344 17.65 -11.05 -7.69
C PRO A 344 17.06 -11.08 -6.28
N ASN A 345 15.98 -10.35 -6.02
CA ASN A 345 15.39 -10.28 -4.67
C ASN A 345 14.60 -11.56 -4.30
N PRO A 346 13.66 -12.07 -5.13
CA PRO A 346 13.01 -13.36 -4.85
C PRO A 346 14.01 -14.50 -4.70
N ARG A 347 15.00 -14.60 -5.60
CA ARG A 347 16.06 -15.62 -5.55
C ARG A 347 16.86 -15.55 -4.26
N ALA A 348 17.33 -14.37 -3.86
CA ALA A 348 18.09 -14.20 -2.63
C ALA A 348 17.33 -14.61 -1.36
N ASN A 349 16.01 -14.36 -1.27
CA ASN A 349 15.21 -14.87 -0.14
C ASN A 349 15.11 -16.40 -0.16
N TYR A 350 14.83 -16.97 -1.34
CA TYR A 350 14.70 -18.41 -1.48
C TYR A 350 15.99 -19.12 -1.07
N GLU A 351 17.14 -18.70 -1.61
CA GLU A 351 18.45 -19.29 -1.31
C GLU A 351 18.86 -19.12 0.17
N MET A 352 18.45 -18.02 0.80
CA MET A 352 18.63 -17.83 2.24
C MET A 352 17.78 -18.81 3.04
N GLY A 353 16.50 -18.99 2.68
CA GLY A 353 15.59 -19.91 3.35
C GLY A 353 15.93 -21.38 3.14
N ALA A 354 16.37 -21.76 1.94
CA ALA A 354 16.78 -23.13 1.62
C ALA A 354 17.98 -23.63 2.44
N LYS A 355 18.74 -22.72 3.06
CA LYS A 355 19.87 -23.03 3.96
C LYS A 355 19.45 -23.12 5.43
N MET A 356 18.23 -22.70 5.78
CA MET A 356 17.74 -22.70 7.16
C MET A 356 17.31 -24.09 7.59
N SER A 357 17.52 -24.39 8.87
CA SER A 357 17.11 -25.64 9.48
C SER A 357 15.71 -25.52 10.12
N LEU A 358 15.11 -26.67 10.44
CA LEU A 358 13.90 -26.69 11.28
C LEU A 358 14.12 -26.01 12.65
N LEU A 359 15.35 -26.04 13.17
CA LEU A 359 15.69 -25.36 14.42
C LEU A 359 15.63 -23.83 14.27
N ASP A 360 16.01 -23.28 13.12
CA ASP A 360 15.90 -21.84 12.85
C ASP A 360 14.44 -21.41 12.83
N SER A 361 13.58 -22.17 12.15
CA SER A 361 12.12 -21.93 12.10
C SER A 361 11.49 -21.97 13.51
N ALA A 362 11.77 -23.03 14.27
CA ALA A 362 11.27 -23.16 15.64
C ALA A 362 11.74 -22.02 16.55
N TRP A 363 13.01 -21.62 16.43
CA TRP A 363 13.56 -20.47 17.15
C TRP A 363 12.87 -19.17 16.75
N ALA A 364 12.66 -18.92 15.46
CA ALA A 364 12.09 -17.68 14.96
C ALA A 364 10.62 -17.50 15.39
N GLN A 365 9.83 -18.57 15.41
CA GLN A 365 8.46 -18.55 15.93
C GLN A 365 8.41 -18.27 17.44
N ALA A 366 9.35 -18.84 18.20
CA ALA A 366 9.49 -18.55 19.63
C ALA A 366 9.91 -17.08 19.85
N GLU A 367 10.85 -16.57 19.06
CA GLU A 367 11.31 -15.18 19.16
C GLU A 367 10.22 -14.17 18.76
N GLN A 368 9.42 -14.48 17.73
CA GLN A 368 8.26 -13.68 17.37
C GLN A 368 7.29 -13.52 18.55
N THR A 369 7.08 -14.59 19.32
CA THR A 369 6.24 -14.54 20.53
C THR A 369 6.86 -13.66 21.62
N ARG A 370 8.19 -13.70 21.82
CA ARG A 370 8.88 -12.82 22.78
C ARG A 370 8.82 -11.36 22.36
N LEU A 371 8.98 -11.08 21.07
CA LEU A 371 8.82 -9.74 20.48
C LEU A 371 7.44 -9.17 20.72
N LEU A 372 6.38 -9.95 20.43
CA LEU A 372 5.01 -9.53 20.71
C LEU A 372 4.82 -9.18 22.19
N LYS A 373 5.28 -10.04 23.11
CA LYS A 373 5.14 -9.82 24.56
C LYS A 373 5.85 -8.55 25.02
N ARG A 374 7.09 -8.34 24.59
CA ARG A 374 7.88 -7.14 24.93
C ARG A 374 7.22 -5.87 24.42
N PHE A 375 6.85 -5.85 23.14
CA PHE A 375 6.27 -4.66 22.52
C PHE A 375 4.89 -4.33 23.09
N GLN A 376 4.03 -5.35 23.29
CA GLN A 376 2.68 -5.18 23.85
C GLN A 376 2.69 -4.59 25.27
N ALA A 377 3.74 -4.84 26.06
CA ALA A 377 3.86 -4.29 27.42
C ALA A 377 3.85 -2.75 27.44
N THR A 378 4.34 -2.12 26.37
CA THR A 378 4.31 -0.65 26.20
C THR A 378 2.90 -0.07 26.31
N PHE A 379 1.89 -0.83 25.86
CA PHE A 379 0.50 -0.36 25.81
C PHE A 379 -0.22 -0.40 27.17
N ALA A 380 0.47 -0.81 28.25
CA ALA A 380 -0.02 -0.56 29.60
C ALA A 380 0.02 0.94 29.94
N ASP A 381 1.09 1.62 29.52
CA ASP A 381 1.36 3.03 29.85
C ASP A 381 1.05 4.00 28.72
N TYR A 382 0.91 3.49 27.50
CA TYR A 382 0.69 4.27 26.29
C TYR A 382 -0.48 3.71 25.46
N ASP A 383 -1.12 4.57 24.69
CA ASP A 383 -2.21 4.20 23.78
C ASP A 383 -1.68 4.00 22.35
N LEU A 384 -0.61 4.71 21.99
CA LEU A 384 0.02 4.69 20.67
C LEU A 384 1.54 4.75 20.74
N VAL A 385 2.19 4.20 19.72
CA VAL A 385 3.62 4.38 19.43
C VAL A 385 3.78 5.08 18.09
N LEU A 386 4.50 6.20 18.05
CA LEU A 386 4.84 6.94 16.85
C LEU A 386 6.28 6.65 16.41
N SER A 387 6.49 6.51 15.09
CA SER A 387 7.83 6.44 14.50
C SER A 387 7.83 7.07 13.09
N PRO A 388 9.00 7.36 12.50
CA PRO A 388 9.08 7.49 11.06
C PRO A 388 8.62 6.18 10.40
N THR A 389 7.95 6.25 9.25
CA THR A 389 7.59 5.03 8.51
C THR A 389 8.78 4.46 7.75
N THR A 390 9.58 5.31 7.11
CA THR A 390 10.70 4.89 6.26
C THR A 390 12.00 5.51 6.77
N PRO A 391 13.12 4.77 6.78
CA PRO A 391 14.36 5.29 7.35
C PRO A 391 15.15 6.19 6.39
N VAL A 392 14.71 6.32 5.14
CA VAL A 392 15.35 7.14 4.10
C VAL A 392 14.29 7.82 3.23
N SER A 393 14.64 9.00 2.70
CA SER A 393 13.87 9.67 1.65
C SER A 393 13.77 8.79 0.38
N PRO A 394 12.82 9.02 -0.56
CA PRO A 394 12.88 8.41 -1.88
C PRO A 394 14.26 8.63 -2.55
N PHE A 395 14.81 7.55 -3.09
CA PHE A 395 16.09 7.50 -3.80
C PHE A 395 15.85 7.09 -5.27
N PRO A 396 16.82 7.24 -6.19
CA PRO A 396 16.63 6.94 -7.60
C PRO A 396 15.96 5.60 -7.84
N TRP A 397 14.94 5.56 -8.69
CA TRP A 397 14.17 4.32 -8.92
C TRP A 397 15.04 3.21 -9.52
N THR A 398 16.13 3.56 -10.20
CA THR A 398 17.12 2.65 -10.81
C THR A 398 17.87 1.81 -9.76
N GLN A 399 17.99 2.33 -8.54
CA GLN A 399 18.58 1.59 -7.43
C GLN A 399 17.58 0.56 -6.89
N LEU A 400 17.97 -0.72 -6.86
CA LEU A 400 17.06 -1.80 -6.47
C LEU A 400 16.61 -1.71 -5.00
N TYR A 401 17.50 -1.27 -4.12
CA TYR A 401 17.26 -1.07 -2.68
C TYR A 401 18.32 -0.14 -2.06
N ALA A 402 18.03 0.42 -0.89
CA ALA A 402 19.01 1.19 -0.13
C ALA A 402 20.09 0.25 0.43
N ALA A 403 21.27 0.24 -0.21
CA ALA A 403 22.37 -0.65 0.14
C ALA A 403 23.15 -0.18 1.39
N ALA A 404 23.04 1.10 1.72
CA ALA A 404 23.63 1.69 2.92
C ALA A 404 22.73 2.82 3.45
N ILE A 405 22.84 3.12 4.75
CA ILE A 405 22.21 4.27 5.42
C ILE A 405 23.32 4.96 6.21
N ASN A 406 23.49 6.28 6.04
CA ASN A 406 24.61 7.04 6.61
C ASN A 406 25.99 6.43 6.31
N GLY A 407 26.15 5.80 5.15
CA GLY A 407 27.38 5.09 4.75
C GLY A 407 27.51 3.66 5.28
N GLU A 408 26.66 3.24 6.23
CA GLU A 408 26.71 1.90 6.82
C GLU A 408 25.98 0.85 5.96
N PRO A 409 26.66 -0.21 5.49
CA PRO A 409 26.07 -1.24 4.66
C PRO A 409 24.91 -1.97 5.34
N GLN A 410 23.88 -2.27 4.55
CA GLN A 410 22.73 -3.05 4.99
C GLN A 410 23.01 -4.53 4.78
N ALA A 411 22.67 -5.36 5.78
CA ALA A 411 23.00 -6.79 5.79
C ALA A 411 22.40 -7.60 4.63
N ASN A 412 21.26 -7.15 4.09
CA ASN A 412 20.57 -7.74 2.95
C ASN A 412 19.67 -6.67 2.28
N TYR A 413 19.05 -7.03 1.16
CA TYR A 413 18.30 -6.07 0.33
C TYR A 413 17.07 -5.44 1.02
N TYR A 414 16.56 -6.04 2.11
CA TYR A 414 15.38 -5.57 2.84
C TYR A 414 15.67 -5.11 4.27
N ARG A 415 16.93 -5.16 4.75
CA ARG A 415 17.28 -4.72 6.11
C ARG A 415 16.87 -3.26 6.37
N TRP A 416 16.98 -2.40 5.36
CA TRP A 416 16.52 -1.00 5.38
C TRP A 416 15.00 -0.82 5.55
N LEU A 417 14.21 -1.88 5.55
CA LEU A 417 12.75 -1.82 5.81
C LEU A 417 12.43 -1.95 7.32
N ALA A 418 13.43 -1.85 8.19
CA ALA A 418 13.34 -2.24 9.60
C ALA A 418 12.22 -1.58 10.37
N LEU A 419 12.04 -0.26 10.21
CA LEU A 419 11.01 0.50 10.93
C LEU A 419 9.60 -0.08 10.75
N THR A 420 9.32 -0.75 9.64
CA THR A 420 8.02 -1.38 9.40
C THR A 420 7.99 -2.87 9.72
N TYR A 421 9.03 -3.64 9.41
CA TYR A 421 8.98 -5.08 9.69
C TYR A 421 9.16 -5.44 11.17
N VAL A 422 9.84 -4.61 11.97
CA VAL A 422 9.92 -4.88 13.42
C VAL A 422 8.53 -4.78 14.05
N VAL A 423 7.69 -3.85 13.58
CA VAL A 423 6.26 -3.75 13.95
C VAL A 423 5.46 -4.94 13.39
N THR A 424 5.72 -5.36 12.14
CA THR A 424 5.08 -6.57 11.56
C THR A 424 5.25 -7.78 12.46
N LEU A 425 6.47 -8.04 12.97
CA LEU A 425 6.77 -9.20 13.80
C LEU A 425 5.89 -9.24 15.06
N THR A 426 5.56 -8.08 15.62
CA THR A 426 4.70 -7.96 16.80
C THR A 426 3.22 -8.13 16.47
N THR A 427 2.83 -8.16 15.20
CA THR A 427 1.46 -8.32 14.69
C THR A 427 0.48 -7.19 15.07
N HIS A 428 0.99 -6.06 15.55
CA HIS A 428 0.18 -4.90 15.93
C HIS A 428 -0.37 -4.17 14.68
N PRO A 429 -1.58 -3.58 14.76
CA PRO A 429 -2.11 -2.74 13.72
C PRO A 429 -1.31 -1.43 13.61
N ALA A 430 -1.04 -1.00 12.39
CA ALA A 430 -0.24 0.20 12.14
C ALA A 430 -0.72 0.94 10.91
N ILE A 431 -0.85 2.26 11.01
CA ILE A 431 -1.21 3.15 9.90
C ILE A 431 -0.08 4.12 9.60
N THR A 432 0.16 4.37 8.32
CA THR A 432 1.00 5.49 7.87
C THR A 432 0.11 6.67 7.53
N LEU A 433 0.39 7.82 8.16
CA LEU A 433 -0.20 9.11 7.81
C LEU A 433 0.82 9.99 7.08
N PRO A 434 0.41 10.70 6.02
CA PRO A 434 1.19 11.82 5.49
C PRO A 434 1.36 12.90 6.56
N CYS A 435 2.58 13.35 6.80
CA CYS A 435 2.92 14.29 7.85
C CYS A 435 3.85 15.40 7.31
N GLY A 436 3.40 16.06 6.24
CA GLY A 436 4.15 17.07 5.49
C GLY A 436 5.31 16.51 4.69
N LEU A 437 6.33 17.35 4.49
CA LEU A 437 7.54 17.01 3.73
C LEU A 437 8.74 16.71 4.65
N ASP A 438 9.70 15.96 4.11
CA ASP A 438 11.00 15.66 4.70
C ASP A 438 12.07 16.70 4.32
N HIS A 439 13.31 16.46 4.76
CA HIS A 439 14.45 17.33 4.50
C HIS A 439 14.83 17.45 3.01
N ALA A 440 14.40 16.51 2.16
CA ALA A 440 14.63 16.52 0.73
C ALA A 440 13.42 17.07 -0.07
N GLY A 441 12.41 17.58 0.63
CA GLY A 441 11.17 18.09 0.00
C GLY A 441 10.24 16.99 -0.49
N MET A 442 10.43 15.74 -0.05
CA MET A 442 9.60 14.59 -0.40
C MET A 442 8.58 14.31 0.71
N PRO A 443 7.47 13.59 0.43
CA PRO A 443 6.51 13.24 1.48
C PRO A 443 7.14 12.51 2.66
N PHE A 444 6.81 12.94 3.88
CA PHE A 444 7.21 12.31 5.12
C PHE A 444 6.04 11.49 5.70
N GLY A 445 6.28 10.22 6.00
CA GLY A 445 5.30 9.32 6.61
C GLY A 445 5.49 9.18 8.12
N LEU A 446 4.41 9.41 8.86
CA LEU A 446 4.30 9.10 10.29
C LEU A 446 3.66 7.72 10.44
N GLN A 447 4.37 6.77 11.02
CA GLN A 447 3.82 5.48 11.41
C GLN A 447 3.19 5.61 12.80
N VAL A 448 1.91 5.26 12.90
CA VAL A 448 1.11 5.24 14.13
C VAL A 448 0.75 3.78 14.42
N VAL A 449 1.26 3.24 15.52
CA VAL A 449 1.05 1.84 15.94
C VAL A 449 0.19 1.83 17.20
N GLY A 450 -0.86 1.01 17.22
CA GLY A 450 -1.69 0.79 18.40
C GLY A 450 -1.48 -0.58 19.00
N GLY A 451 -2.14 -0.84 20.14
CA GLY A 451 -2.07 -2.12 20.83
C GLY A 451 -2.55 -3.29 19.98
N PHE A 452 -2.18 -4.52 20.36
CA PHE A 452 -2.60 -5.73 19.68
C PHE A 452 -4.14 -5.78 19.52
N ARG A 453 -4.61 -5.92 18.27
CA ARG A 453 -6.04 -5.90 17.88
C ARG A 453 -6.80 -4.61 18.17
N ALA A 454 -6.09 -3.50 18.40
CA ALA A 454 -6.69 -2.19 18.62
C ALA A 454 -6.95 -1.42 17.31
N ASP A 455 -7.37 -2.11 16.24
CA ASP A 455 -7.56 -1.54 14.90
C ASP A 455 -8.45 -0.30 14.90
N HIS A 456 -9.59 -0.35 15.61
CA HIS A 456 -10.51 0.79 15.74
C HIS A 456 -9.87 1.99 16.43
N GLN A 457 -9.10 1.77 17.49
CA GLN A 457 -8.43 2.84 18.22
C GLN A 457 -7.35 3.50 17.34
N VAL A 458 -6.60 2.72 16.57
CA VAL A 458 -5.61 3.24 15.62
C VAL A 458 -6.28 4.09 14.55
N LEU A 459 -7.36 3.61 13.94
CA LEU A 459 -8.09 4.35 12.92
C LEU A 459 -8.72 5.63 13.47
N GLY A 460 -9.31 5.58 14.67
CA GLY A 460 -9.87 6.75 15.35
C GLY A 460 -8.82 7.81 15.66
N ALA A 461 -7.71 7.42 16.26
CA ALA A 461 -6.62 8.34 16.57
C ALA A 461 -5.99 8.92 15.30
N ALA A 462 -5.79 8.10 14.27
CA ALA A 462 -5.22 8.54 13.01
C ALA A 462 -6.15 9.51 12.27
N HIS A 463 -7.46 9.28 12.29
CA HIS A 463 -8.44 10.20 11.73
C HIS A 463 -8.43 11.56 12.47
N ALA A 464 -8.36 11.54 13.80
CA ALA A 464 -8.25 12.76 14.61
C ALA A 464 -6.92 13.50 14.35
N MET A 465 -5.80 12.78 14.20
CA MET A 465 -4.50 13.36 13.81
C MET A 465 -4.57 13.97 12.41
N GLU A 466 -5.13 13.26 11.42
CA GLU A 466 -5.30 13.75 10.04
C GLU A 466 -6.10 15.07 10.01
N ALA A 467 -7.19 15.14 10.77
CA ALA A 467 -7.99 16.36 10.93
C ALA A 467 -7.16 17.50 11.54
N ALA A 468 -6.41 17.26 12.61
CA ALA A 468 -5.54 18.27 13.24
C ALA A 468 -4.39 18.72 12.33
N PHE A 469 -3.85 17.81 11.51
CA PHE A 469 -2.75 18.13 10.58
C PHE A 469 -3.21 19.00 9.42
N SER A 470 -4.48 18.92 9.02
CA SER A 470 -5.03 19.68 7.89
C SER A 470 -4.84 21.21 8.01
N SER A 471 -4.89 21.74 9.23
CA SER A 471 -4.68 23.17 9.52
C SER A 471 -3.20 23.57 9.67
N SER A 472 -2.28 22.62 9.68
CA SER A 472 -0.85 22.88 9.85
C SER A 472 -0.10 22.79 8.52
N ALA A 473 0.52 23.88 8.09
CA ALA A 473 1.34 23.88 6.87
C ALA A 473 2.51 22.86 6.94
N GLN A 474 2.99 22.54 8.15
CA GLN A 474 4.11 21.63 8.36
C GLN A 474 3.70 20.16 8.41
N LEU A 475 2.44 19.86 8.76
CA LEU A 475 1.95 18.50 9.00
C LEU A 475 0.93 18.04 7.96
N ARG A 476 0.23 18.97 7.29
CA ARG A 476 -0.79 18.64 6.29
C ARG A 476 -0.22 17.73 5.21
N ARG A 477 -1.08 16.86 4.67
CA ARG A 477 -0.75 15.98 3.55
C ARG A 477 -0.19 16.80 2.37
N PRO A 478 1.02 16.49 1.88
CA PRO A 478 1.51 17.07 0.64
C PRO A 478 0.74 16.47 -0.55
N ARG A 479 0.50 17.26 -1.60
CA ARG A 479 -0.08 16.80 -2.87
C ARG A 479 0.96 16.99 -3.99
N PRO A 480 1.09 16.03 -4.92
CA PRO A 480 1.99 16.21 -6.06
C PRO A 480 1.43 17.28 -7.00
N ASP A 481 2.32 18.07 -7.62
CA ASP A 481 1.96 18.95 -8.71
C ASP A 481 2.03 18.17 -10.04
N LEU A 482 0.86 17.75 -10.51
CA LEU A 482 0.75 16.94 -11.73
C LEU A 482 1.13 17.72 -13.00
N THR A 483 1.13 19.05 -12.97
CA THR A 483 1.56 19.89 -14.10
C THR A 483 3.09 20.03 -14.16
N ALA A 484 3.75 19.82 -13.02
CA ALA A 484 5.19 19.81 -12.90
C ALA A 484 5.82 18.44 -13.20
N LEU A 485 5.02 17.38 -13.39
CA LEU A 485 5.55 16.07 -13.77
C LEU A 485 6.32 16.14 -15.09
N ARG A 486 7.45 15.43 -15.12
CA ARG A 486 8.34 15.29 -16.28
C ARG A 486 8.61 13.81 -16.51
N ALA A 487 8.94 13.44 -17.74
CA ALA A 487 9.38 12.08 -18.03
C ALA A 487 10.59 11.73 -17.14
N ALA A 488 10.62 10.51 -16.63
CA ALA A 488 11.78 10.03 -15.89
C ALA A 488 12.96 9.80 -16.85
N GLU A 489 14.17 10.02 -16.36
CA GLU A 489 15.42 9.73 -17.05
C GLU A 489 16.31 8.85 -16.14
N PRO A 490 16.58 7.59 -16.54
CA PRO A 490 16.08 6.93 -17.74
C PRO A 490 14.55 6.72 -17.70
N VAL A 491 13.95 6.41 -18.85
CA VAL A 491 12.50 6.12 -18.92
C VAL A 491 12.15 4.92 -18.02
N LEU A 492 11.01 4.97 -17.35
CA LEU A 492 10.59 3.98 -16.36
C LEU A 492 10.49 2.55 -16.90
N THR A 493 10.26 2.41 -18.21
CA THR A 493 10.17 1.14 -18.93
C THR A 493 11.51 0.62 -19.45
N SER A 494 12.62 1.34 -19.26
CA SER A 494 13.95 0.97 -19.77
C SER A 494 14.50 -0.35 -19.21
N ILE A 495 13.93 -0.84 -18.13
CA ILE A 495 14.30 -2.12 -17.50
C ILE A 495 13.39 -3.29 -17.91
N VAL A 496 12.39 -3.07 -18.77
CA VAL A 496 11.51 -4.14 -19.26
C VAL A 496 12.31 -5.08 -20.16
N LYS A 497 12.36 -6.35 -19.79
CA LYS A 497 13.02 -7.42 -20.57
C LYS A 497 12.05 -8.49 -21.05
N ALA A 498 10.93 -8.66 -20.35
CA ALA A 498 9.92 -9.66 -20.63
C ALA A 498 8.53 -9.00 -20.60
N PRO A 499 8.17 -8.23 -21.65
CA PRO A 499 6.92 -7.49 -21.67
C PRO A 499 5.70 -8.41 -21.50
N PRO A 500 4.56 -7.87 -21.01
CA PRO A 500 3.33 -8.62 -20.82
C PRO A 500 2.82 -9.23 -22.14
N VAL A 501 2.18 -10.38 -22.04
CA VAL A 501 1.52 -11.05 -23.16
C VAL A 501 0.01 -11.04 -22.87
N TYR A 502 -0.73 -10.43 -23.79
CA TYR A 502 -2.18 -10.37 -23.76
C TYR A 502 -2.72 -11.54 -24.60
N GLY A 503 -3.66 -12.32 -24.06
CA GLY A 503 -4.25 -13.45 -24.81
C GLY A 503 -5.13 -12.96 -25.98
N ASP A 504 -5.33 -13.81 -26.98
CA ASP A 504 -6.07 -13.50 -28.24
C ASP A 504 -7.54 -13.04 -28.06
N GLY A 505 -8.06 -13.04 -26.84
CA GLY A 505 -9.41 -12.55 -26.48
C GLY A 505 -9.44 -11.31 -25.58
N SER A 506 -8.29 -10.81 -25.11
CA SER A 506 -8.26 -9.52 -24.40
C SER A 506 -8.10 -8.41 -25.43
N ALA A 507 -9.20 -7.73 -25.75
CA ALA A 507 -9.16 -6.53 -26.58
C ALA A 507 -8.12 -5.57 -26.00
N ALA A 508 -7.00 -5.43 -26.71
CA ALA A 508 -5.94 -4.50 -26.39
C ALA A 508 -6.51 -3.08 -26.42
N ALA A 509 -6.48 -2.39 -25.28
CA ALA A 509 -6.23 -0.96 -25.30
C ALA A 509 -4.70 -0.77 -25.22
N SER A 510 -4.00 -1.12 -26.29
CA SER A 510 -2.63 -0.68 -26.51
C SER A 510 -2.67 0.80 -26.88
N ALA A 511 -2.70 1.67 -25.88
CA ALA A 511 -1.96 2.92 -26.02
C ALA A 511 -0.50 2.58 -25.69
N ALA A 512 0.23 2.09 -26.70
CA ALA A 512 1.65 2.34 -26.73
C ALA A 512 1.82 3.87 -26.69
N VAL A 513 1.98 4.43 -25.49
CA VAL A 513 2.42 5.82 -25.34
C VAL A 513 3.93 5.76 -25.59
N SER A 514 4.23 5.97 -26.87
CA SER A 514 5.50 5.99 -27.59
C SER A 514 6.80 5.97 -26.80
N ALA A 515 7.70 5.11 -27.28
CA ALA A 515 9.09 5.48 -27.47
C ALA A 515 9.19 6.75 -28.33
N VAL A 516 9.51 7.88 -27.71
CA VAL A 516 10.45 8.91 -28.19
C VAL A 516 11.18 9.46 -26.97
#